data_AF-A0A8S2Z0I9-F1
#
_entry.id   AF-A0A8S2Z0I9-F1
#
_cell.length_a   1.000
_cell.length_b   1.000
_cell.length_c   1.000
_cell.angle_alpha   90.00
_cell.angle_beta   90.00
_cell.angle_gamma   90.00
#
_symmetry.space_group_name_H-M   'P 1'
#
loop_
_entity.id
_entity.type
_entity.pdbx_description
1 polymer ?
#
loop_
_entity_poly.entity_id
_entity_poly.type
_entity_poly.pdbx_seq_one_letter_code
_entity_poly.pdbx_strand_id
1 'polypeptide(L)' 'MPSIPPQLSGVIQNVAFNVDWGEFVQDLKRQYPQIVNVIRLKNRNLKDLKLVKVEFNSDTIR' A
#
# COMPACT_ATOMS: atom_id res chain seq x y z
N MET A 1 -27.98 -8.33 -24.93
CA MET A 1 -26.73 -8.06 -24.19
C MET A 1 -26.77 -8.90 -22.92
N PRO A 2 -25.89 -9.88 -22.70
CA PRO A 2 -25.98 -10.73 -21.52
C PRO A 2 -25.56 -9.90 -20.29
N SER A 3 -26.49 -9.72 -19.35
CA SER A 3 -26.22 -9.11 -18.04
C SER A 3 -25.86 -10.21 -17.05
N ILE A 4 -24.75 -10.02 -16.34
CA ILE A 4 -24.35 -10.93 -15.26
C ILE A 4 -25.37 -10.76 -14.11
N PRO A 5 -25.98 -11.85 -13.59
CA PRO A 5 -26.90 -11.78 -12.47
C PRO A 5 -26.23 -11.11 -11.25
N PRO A 6 -26.92 -10.21 -10.53
CA PRO A 6 -26.33 -9.50 -9.39
C PRO A 6 -25.85 -10.44 -8.27
N GLN A 7 -26.40 -11.66 -8.18
CA GLN A 7 -25.93 -12.68 -7.22
C GLN A 7 -24.54 -13.27 -7.59
N LEU A 8 -24.11 -13.12 -8.84
CA LEU A 8 -22.79 -13.51 -9.35
C LEU A 8 -21.83 -12.32 -9.48
N SER A 9 -22.29 -11.10 -9.17
CA SER A 9 -21.36 -10.00 -8.93
C SER A 9 -20.66 -10.33 -7.62
N GLY A 10 -19.54 -11.05 -7.72
CA GLY A 10 -18.68 -11.33 -6.59
C GLY A 10 -18.48 -10.01 -5.88
N VAL A 11 -18.99 -9.90 -4.65
CA VAL A 11 -18.65 -8.81 -3.76
C VAL A 11 -17.15 -8.94 -3.63
N ILE A 12 -16.41 -8.20 -4.44
CA ILE A 12 -15.00 -7.94 -4.20
C ILE A 12 -15.08 -7.16 -2.91
N GLN A 13 -15.04 -7.90 -1.80
CA GLN A 13 -14.84 -7.31 -0.50
C GLN A 13 -13.61 -6.46 -0.72
N ASN A 14 -13.79 -5.14 -0.62
CA ASN A 14 -12.68 -4.27 -0.33
C ASN A 14 -12.16 -4.81 1.00
N VAL A 15 -11.27 -5.80 0.92
CA VAL A 15 -10.38 -6.20 2.00
C VAL A 15 -9.59 -4.93 2.21
N ALA A 16 -10.13 -4.07 3.07
CA ALA A 16 -9.40 -2.95 3.60
C ALA A 16 -8.11 -3.58 4.08
N PHE A 17 -7.02 -3.25 3.38
CA PHE A 17 -5.70 -3.75 3.67
C PHE A 17 -5.38 -3.18 5.06
N ASN A 18 -5.82 -3.88 6.10
CA ASN A 18 -5.67 -3.48 7.49
C ASN A 18 -4.26 -3.88 7.91
N VAL A 19 -3.30 -3.39 7.14
CA VAL A 19 -1.89 -3.57 7.39
C VAL A 19 -1.53 -2.55 8.43
N ASP A 20 -1.02 -3.06 9.56
CA ASP A 20 -0.40 -2.20 10.56
C ASP A 20 0.75 -1.46 9.89
N TRP A 21 0.67 -0.12 9.90
CA TRP A 21 1.65 0.71 9.23
C TRP A 21 3.04 0.56 9.86
N GLY A 22 3.11 0.31 11.16
CA GLY A 22 4.36 0.07 11.87
C GLY A 22 5.01 -1.23 11.43
N GLU A 23 4.24 -2.32 11.38
CA GLU A 23 4.70 -3.62 10.89
C GLU A 23 5.21 -3.52 9.44
N PHE A 24 4.43 -2.88 8.56
CA PHE A 24 4.84 -2.63 7.18
C PHE A 24 6.16 -1.89 7.06
N VAL A 25 6.36 -0.81 7.82
CA VAL A 25 7.62 -0.03 7.77
C VAL A 25 8.80 -0.85 8.28
N GLN A 26 8.60 -1.66 9.32
CA GLN A 26 9.67 -2.51 9.87
C GLN A 26 10.07 -3.61 8.89
N ASP A 27 9.11 -4.30 8.29
CA ASP A 27 9.38 -5.33 7.30
C ASP A 27 10.08 -4.75 6.06
N LEU A 28 9.63 -3.59 5.59
CA LEU A 28 10.24 -2.90 4.46
C LEU A 28 11.70 -2.52 4.74
N LYS A 29 12.00 -2.01 5.94
CA LYS A 29 13.37 -1.65 6.35
C LYS A 29 14.25 -2.87 6.61
N ARG A 30 13.67 -3.98 7.06
CA ARG A 30 14.39 -5.26 7.20
C ARG A 30 14.79 -5.81 5.83
N GLN A 31 13.89 -5.74 4.85
CA GLN A 31 14.14 -6.25 3.50
C GLN A 31 15.06 -5.33 2.68
N TYR A 32 14.95 -4.02 2.90
CA TYR A 32 15.73 -3.00 2.20
C TYR A 32 16.35 -2.02 3.20
N PRO A 33 17.50 -2.37 3.82
CA PRO A 33 18.17 -1.53 4.82
C PRO A 33 18.58 -0.14 4.31
N GLN A 34 18.70 0.02 2.99
CA GLN A 34 18.98 1.29 2.33
C GLN A 34 17.82 2.30 2.40
N ILE A 35 16.62 1.89 2.82
CA ILE A 35 15.45 2.76 2.98
C ILE A 35 15.59 3.57 4.27
N VAL A 36 15.68 4.89 4.12
CA VAL A 36 15.79 5.81 5.26
C VAL A 36 14.39 6.21 5.72
N ASN A 37 13.53 6.61 4.78
CA ASN A 37 12.19 7.12 5.06
C ASN A 37 11.11 6.35 4.28
N VAL A 38 9.97 6.16 4.95
CA VAL A 38 8.74 5.63 4.35
C VAL A 38 7.63 6.63 4.66
N ILE A 39 7.13 7.29 3.62
CA ILE A 39 6.17 8.40 3.73
C ILE A 39 4.81 7.94 3.21
N ARG A 40 3.82 8.01 4.09
CA ARG A 40 2.43 7.68 3.80
C ARG A 40 1.77 8.84 3.02
N LEU A 41 1.49 8.64 1.73
CA LEU A 41 0.78 9.66 0.94
C LEU A 41 -0.72 9.47 1.07
N LYS A 42 -1.33 10.24 1.98
CA LYS A 42 -2.79 10.28 2.16
C LYS A 42 -3.35 11.49 1.40
N ASN A 43 -4.16 11.24 0.38
CA ASN A 43 -4.96 12.29 -0.23
C ASN A 43 -6.16 12.58 0.69
N ARG A 44 -6.41 13.85 1.00
CA ARG A 44 -7.50 14.29 1.88
C ARG A 44 -8.88 13.79 1.42
N ASN A 45 -9.04 13.54 0.12
CA ASN A 45 -10.30 13.09 -0.48
C ASN A 45 -10.37 11.57 -0.70
N LEU A 46 -9.32 10.82 -0.38
CA LEU A 46 -9.31 9.36 -0.50
C LEU A 46 -9.35 8.73 0.90
N LYS A 47 -10.35 7.85 1.12
CA LYS A 47 -10.46 7.07 2.37
C LYS A 47 -9.30 6.09 2.52
N ASP A 48 -8.88 5.48 1.42
CA ASP A 48 -7.88 4.40 1.42
C ASP A 48 -6.50 4.89 0.99
N LEU A 49 -5.47 4.29 1.59
CA LEU A 49 -4.10 4.54 1.17
C LEU A 49 -3.86 3.92 -0.20
N LYS A 50 -3.49 4.74 -1.19
CA LYS A 50 -3.16 4.25 -2.52
C LYS A 50 -1.67 4.27 -2.84
N LEU A 51 -0.88 5.07 -2.11
CA LEU A 51 0.51 5.36 -2.46
C LEU A 51 1.40 5.52 -1.22
N VAL A 52 2.63 5.04 -1.34
CA VAL A 52 3.72 5.19 -0.37
C VAL A 52 4.94 5.72 -1.12
N LYS A 53 5.57 6.78 -0.60
CA LYS A 53 6.86 7.26 -1.10
C LYS A 53 7.96 6.65 -0.23
N VAL A 54 8.97 6.09 -0.87
CA VAL A 54 10.13 5.48 -0.20
C VAL A 54 11.37 6.28 -0.59
N GLU A 55 12.19 6.66 0.39
CA GLU A 55 13.44 7.38 0.15
C GLU A 55 14.63 6.51 0.54
N PHE A 56 15.62 6.46 -0.34
CA PHE A 56 16.80 5.64 -0.20
C PHE A 56 18.02 6.48 0.15
N ASN A 57 18.97 5.89 0.87
CA ASN A 57 20.27 6.48 1.05
C ASN A 57 21.08 6.33 -0.25
N SER A 58 21.42 7.47 -0.87
CA SER A 58 22.13 7.54 -2.16
C SER A 58 23.49 6.85 -2.13
N ASP A 59 24.11 6.74 -0.95
CA ASP A 59 25.45 6.14 -0.81
C ASP A 59 25.47 4.63 -1.06
N THR A 60 24.30 3.98 -1.09
CA THR A 60 24.15 2.53 -1.25
C THR A 60 23.56 2.11 -2.59
N ILE A 61 23.10 3.06 -3.41
CA ILE A 61 22.58 2.80 -4.76
C ILE A 61 23.65 3.21 -5.77
N ARG A 62 24.58 2.29 -6.04
CA ARG A 62 25.49 2.34 -7.17
C ARG A 62 25.24 1.16 -8.08
#